data_AF-A0A5C5YK73-F1
#
_entry.id   AF-A0A5C5YK73-F1
#
_cell.length_a   1.000
_cell.length_b   1.000
_cell.length_c   1.000
_cell.angle_alpha   90.00
_cell.angle_beta   90.00
_cell.angle_gamma   90.00
#
_symmetry.space_group_name_H-M   'P 1'
#
loop_
_entity.id
_entity.type
_entity.pdbx_description
1 polymer ?
#
loop_
_entity_poly.entity_id
_entity_poly.type
_entity_poly.pdbx_seq_one_letter_code
_entity_poly.pdbx_strand_id
1 'polypeptide(L)' 'MAKKKDKTKSEKKLTERINLRVSEKELALLESACSQDERSLSNWARRVLVREARRQLSEDL' A
#
# COMPACT_ATOMS: atom_id res chain seq x y z
N MET A 1 -7.13 1.20 44.87
CA MET A 1 -6.67 2.13 43.81
C MET A 1 -6.33 1.34 42.54
N ALA A 2 -7.32 1.03 41.71
CA ALA A 2 -7.12 0.20 40.52
C ALA A 2 -6.60 1.04 39.33
N LYS A 3 -5.56 0.51 38.67
CA LYS A 3 -4.82 1.07 37.54
C LYS A 3 -5.74 1.36 36.34
N LYS A 4 -5.76 2.60 35.84
CA LYS A 4 -6.17 2.90 34.45
C LYS A 4 -4.92 2.83 33.57
N LYS A 5 -4.74 1.71 32.87
CA LYS A 5 -3.86 1.66 31.69
C LYS A 5 -4.69 2.14 30.51
N ASP A 6 -4.38 3.34 30.02
CA ASP A 6 -4.92 3.84 28.76
C ASP A 6 -4.59 2.84 27.65
N LYS A 7 -5.64 2.25 27.08
CA LYS A 7 -5.55 1.45 25.87
C LYS A 7 -5.32 2.42 24.72
N THR A 8 -4.07 2.69 24.39
CA THR A 8 -3.69 3.14 23.05
C THR A 8 -4.37 2.17 22.09
N LYS A 9 -5.38 2.65 21.35
CA LYS A 9 -5.97 1.91 20.23
C LYS A 9 -4.85 1.68 19.23
N SER A 10 -4.16 0.55 19.38
CA SER A 10 -3.27 0.03 18.36
C SER A 10 -4.17 -0.25 17.16
N GLU A 11 -4.19 0.66 16.19
CA GLU A 11 -4.66 0.34 14.85
C GLU A 11 -3.84 -0.87 14.38
N LYS A 12 -4.39 -2.07 14.58
CA LYS A 12 -3.75 -3.30 14.14
C LYS A 12 -3.63 -3.18 12.63
N LYS A 13 -2.40 -3.03 12.14
CA LYS A 13 -2.10 -3.09 10.71
C LYS A 13 -2.51 -4.47 10.22
N LEU A 14 -3.64 -4.55 9.53
CA LEU A 14 -4.02 -5.74 8.79
C LEU A 14 -3.10 -5.83 7.58
N THR A 15 -2.49 -6.99 7.39
CA THR A 15 -1.61 -7.26 6.25
C THR A 15 -2.23 -8.38 5.45
N GLU A 16 -2.59 -8.08 4.20
CA GLU A 16 -2.98 -9.08 3.21
C GLU A 16 -1.92 -9.15 2.12
N ARG A 17 -1.62 -10.36 1.66
CA ARG A 17 -0.67 -10.59 0.58
C ARG A 17 -1.42 -10.61 -0.75
N ILE A 18 -1.03 -9.73 -1.66
CA ILE A 18 -1.55 -9.68 -3.03
C ILE A 18 -0.48 -10.25 -3.96
N ASN A 19 -0.80 -11.31 -4.69
CA ASN A 19 0.06 -11.83 -5.75
C ASN A 19 -0.45 -11.33 -7.09
N LEU A 20 0.34 -10.52 -7.80
CA LEU A 20 0.01 -9.99 -9.11
C LEU A 20 0.56 -10.91 -10.21
N ARG A 21 -0.25 -11.20 -11.22
CA ARG A 21 0.22 -11.80 -12.47
C ARG A 21 0.46 -10.67 -13.45
N VAL A 22 1.70 -10.55 -13.92
CA VAL A 22 2.13 -9.52 -14.86
C VAL A 22 3.00 -10.16 -15.93
N SER A 23 2.96 -9.60 -17.13
CA SER A 23 3.92 -9.92 -18.19
C SER A 23 5.29 -9.32 -17.89
N GLU A 24 6.33 -9.79 -18.60
CA GLU A 24 7.69 -9.24 -18.47
C GLU A 24 7.74 -7.74 -18.81
N LYS A 25 6.97 -7.31 -19.82
CA LYS A 25 6.89 -5.90 -20.21
C LYS A 25 6.30 -5.03 -19.12
N GLU A 26 5.25 -5.52 -18.45
CA GLU A 26 4.64 -4.82 -17.32
C GLU A 26 5.57 -4.80 -16.11
N LEU A 27 6.25 -5.90 -15.80
CA LEU A 27 7.20 -5.94 -14.70
C LEU A 27 8.33 -4.92 -14.90
N ALA A 28 8.92 -4.87 -16.10
CA ALA A 28 9.97 -3.90 -16.45
C ALA A 28 9.48 -2.45 -16.31
N LEU A 29 8.23 -2.16 -16.70
CA LEU A 29 7.62 -0.85 -16.52
C LEU A 29 7.49 -0.50 -15.03
N LEU A 30 7.00 -1.43 -14.21
CA LEU A 30 6.84 -1.24 -12.76
C LEU A 30 8.20 -1.03 -12.08
N GLU A 31 9.22 -1.79 -12.44
CA GLU A 31 10.58 -1.65 -11.92
C GLU A 31 11.20 -0.32 -12.33
N SER A 32 11.05 0.09 -13.59
CA SER A 32 11.52 1.39 -14.07
C SER A 32 10.84 2.54 -13.33
N ALA A 33 9.52 2.49 -13.16
CA ALA A 33 8.79 3.51 -12.41
C ALA A 33 9.15 3.53 -10.92
N CYS A 34 9.45 2.35 -10.34
CA CYS A 34 9.93 2.22 -8.97
C CYS A 34 11.37 2.71 -8.78
N SER A 35 12.22 2.66 -9.82
CA SER A 35 13.64 3.05 -9.71
C SER A 35 13.86 4.51 -9.29
N GLN A 36 12.83 5.35 -9.45
CA GLN A 36 12.83 6.75 -9.02
C GLN A 36 12.40 6.94 -7.55
N ASP A 37 11.94 5.87 -6.89
CA ASP A 37 11.55 5.85 -5.47
C ASP A 37 12.62 5.06 -4.68
N GLU A 38 13.05 5.55 -3.52
CA GLU A 38 14.03 4.86 -2.65
C GLU A 38 13.48 3.58 -1.98
N ARG A 39 12.23 3.22 -2.30
CA ARG A 39 11.49 2.12 -1.67
C ARG A 39 11.56 0.84 -2.51
N SER A 40 11.28 -0.28 -1.85
CA SER A 40 11.08 -1.55 -2.55
C SER A 40 9.84 -1.52 -3.46
N LEU A 41 9.89 -2.29 -4.54
CA LEU A 41 8.81 -2.45 -5.52
C LEU A 41 7.46 -2.73 -4.87
N SER A 42 7.42 -3.62 -3.87
CA SER A 42 6.18 -3.97 -3.15
C SER A 42 5.59 -2.78 -2.37
N ASN A 43 6.44 -1.94 -1.76
CA ASN A 43 5.99 -0.75 -1.02
C ASN A 43 5.52 0.35 -1.96
N TRP A 44 6.23 0.54 -3.08
CA TRP A 44 5.82 1.46 -4.14
C TRP A 44 4.48 1.04 -4.74
N ALA A 45 4.32 -0.23 -5.13
CA ALA A 45 3.09 -0.77 -5.70
C ALA A 45 1.89 -0.62 -4.74
N ARG A 46 2.08 -0.91 -3.44
CA ARG A 46 1.05 -0.66 -2.43
C ARG A 46 0.57 0.79 -2.42
N ARG A 47 1.49 1.77 -2.50
CA ARG A 47 1.14 3.19 -2.51
C ARG A 47 0.37 3.57 -3.76
N VAL A 48 0.79 3.08 -4.92
CA VAL A 48 0.09 3.30 -6.19
C VAL A 48 -1.33 2.77 -6.12
N LEU A 49 -1.52 1.53 -5.65
CA LEU A 49 -2.86 0.92 -5.48
C LEU A 49 -3.75 1.73 -4.54
N VAL A 50 -3.24 2.16 -3.38
CA VAL A 50 -4.01 2.97 -2.42
C VAL A 50 -4.35 4.35 -3.00
N ARG A 51 -3.42 4.98 -3.72
CA ARG A 51 -3.65 6.28 -4.37
C ARG A 51 -4.73 6.16 -5.43
N GLU A 52 -4.69 5.12 -6.24
CA GLU A 52 -5.65 4.90 -7.32
C GLU A 52 -7.06 4.59 -6.78
N ALA A 53 -7.15 3.74 -5.74
CA ALA A 53 -8.44 3.48 -5.07
C ALA A 53 -9.05 4.76 -4.49
N ARG A 54 -8.24 5.64 -3.88
CA ARG A 54 -8.71 6.95 -3.39
C ARG A 54 -9.21 7.85 -4.52
N ARG A 55 -8.49 7.87 -5.65
CA ARG A 55 -8.87 8.66 -6.83
C ARG A 55 -10.23 8.24 -7.37
N GLN A 56 -10.44 6.93 -7.53
CA GLN A 56 -11.72 6.38 -8.00
C GLN A 56 -12.87 6.75 -7.04
N LEU A 57 -12.67 6.56 -5.74
CA LEU A 57 -13.69 6.92 -4.73
C LEU A 57 -13.96 8.43 -4.65
N SER A 58 -13.01 9.29 -5.03
CA SER A 58 -13.21 10.75 -5.08
C SER A 58 -13.84 11.25 -6.36
N GLU A 59 -13.80 10.47 -7.44
CA GLU A 59 -14.51 10.77 -8.70
C GLU A 59 -15.96 10.27 -8.68
N ASP A 60 -16.27 9.27 -7.84
CA ASP A 60 -17.62 8.73 -7.60
C ASP A 60 -18.42 9.51 -6.53
N LEU A 61 -17.84 10.54 -5.89
CA LEU A 61 -18.47 11.41 -4.87
C LEU A 61 -18.67 12.84 -5.39
#